data_AF-A0A7K4NTP1-F1
#
_entry.id   AF-A0A7K4NTP1-F1
#
_cell.length_a   1.000
_cell.length_b   1.000
_cell.length_c   1.000
_cell.angle_alpha   90.00
_cell.angle_beta   90.00
_cell.angle_gamma   90.00
#
_symmetry.space_group_name_H-M   'P 1'
#
loop_
_entity.id
_entity.type
_entity.pdbx_description
1 polymer ?
#
loop_
_entity_poly.entity_id
_entity_poly.type
_entity_poly.pdbx_seq_one_letter_code
_entity_poly.pdbx_strand_id
1 'polypeptide(L)'
;MNVEYEEFNSIEEVFLYMACVATPMKNILPINSYKGYICSIIPLSHSEKETYLMIYTKGTLENGILEFDVNTKTYKKVESIERSDKNYFVIMSPKRNTIADAAIEKL
;
A
#
# COMPACT_ATOMS: atom_id res chain seq x y z
N MET A 1 -10.49 17.92 1.12
CA MET A 1 -9.85 16.60 1.28
C MET A 1 -9.49 16.42 2.74
N ASN A 2 -10.08 15.43 3.40
CA ASN A 2 -9.63 14.99 4.72
C ASN A 2 -8.75 13.76 4.55
N VAL A 3 -7.67 13.66 5.32
CA VAL A 3 -6.78 12.50 5.29
C VAL A 3 -6.56 12.05 6.72
N GLU A 4 -6.96 10.81 6.97
CA GLU A 4 -6.69 10.03 8.17
C GLU A 4 -5.55 9.05 7.87
N TYR A 5 -4.87 8.57 8.91
CA TYR A 5 -3.74 7.65 8.73
C TYR A 5 -3.71 6.54 9.76
N GLU A 6 -3.15 5.41 9.35
CA GLU A 6 -2.86 4.25 10.20
C GLU A 6 -1.39 3.87 10.00
N GLU A 7 -0.60 3.93 11.07
CA GLU A 7 0.84 3.62 11.07
C GLU A 7 1.08 2.19 11.56
N PHE A 8 1.88 1.44 10.81
CA PHE A 8 2.34 0.10 11.15
C PHE A 8 3.84 0.06 11.43
N ASN A 9 4.28 -0.95 12.18
CA ASN A 9 5.69 -1.10 12.56
C ASN A 9 6.56 -1.66 11.43
N SER A 10 5.94 -2.34 10.45
CA SER A 10 6.65 -3.04 9.39
C SER A 10 5.92 -3.02 8.05
N ILE A 11 6.67 -3.33 6.99
CA ILE A 11 6.17 -3.43 5.62
C ILE A 11 5.20 -4.61 5.50
N GLU A 12 5.53 -5.71 6.16
CA GLU A 12 4.76 -6.95 6.20
C GLU A 12 3.38 -6.72 6.83
N GLU A 13 3.28 -5.86 7.85
CA GLU A 13 2.00 -5.47 8.44
C GLU A 13 1.14 -4.65 7.47
N VAL A 14 1.73 -3.69 6.75
CA VAL A 14 1.04 -2.94 5.68
C VAL A 14 0.55 -3.89 4.59
N PHE A 15 1.39 -4.81 4.14
CA PHE A 15 1.03 -5.81 3.12
C PHE A 15 -0.05 -6.76 3.60
N LEU A 16 0.02 -7.21 4.84
CA LEU A 16 -1.01 -8.05 5.45
C LEU A 16 -2.35 -7.32 5.50
N TYR A 17 -2.37 -6.07 5.97
CA TYR A 17 -3.57 -5.25 5.99
C TYR A 17 -4.16 -5.12 4.58
N MET A 18 -3.30 -4.75 3.62
CA MET A 18 -3.71 -4.55 2.24
C MET A 18 -4.23 -5.84 1.59
N ALA A 19 -3.64 -6.99 1.90
CA ALA A 19 -4.12 -8.30 1.46
C ALA A 19 -5.49 -8.67 2.08
N CYS A 20 -5.78 -8.23 3.31
CA CYS A 20 -7.06 -8.47 3.97
C CYS A 20 -8.19 -7.59 3.42
N VAL A 21 -7.89 -6.35 3.03
CA VAL A 21 -8.89 -5.45 2.40
C VAL A 21 -9.05 -5.72 0.90
N ALA A 22 -8.11 -6.45 0.29
CA ALA A 22 -8.23 -6.92 -1.08
C ALA A 22 -9.49 -7.78 -1.23
N THR A 23 -10.35 -7.46 -2.21
CA THR A 23 -11.44 -8.37 -2.54
C THR A 23 -10.87 -9.64 -3.19
N PRO A 24 -11.55 -10.79 -3.10
CA PRO A 24 -11.05 -12.08 -3.62
C PRO A 24 -10.60 -12.08 -5.09
N MET A 25 -10.99 -11.07 -5.88
CA MET A 25 -10.68 -10.94 -7.31
C MET A 25 -9.54 -9.94 -7.61
N LYS A 26 -9.04 -9.19 -6.62
CA LYS A 26 -7.95 -8.21 -6.80
C LYS A 26 -6.73 -8.65 -6.01
N ASN A 27 -6.05 -9.67 -6.51
CA ASN A 27 -4.81 -10.17 -5.92
C ASN A 27 -3.57 -9.36 -6.32
N ILE A 28 -3.73 -8.26 -7.06
CA ILE A 28 -2.67 -7.33 -7.46
C ILE A 28 -3.04 -5.94 -6.97
N LEU A 29 -2.21 -5.36 -6.10
CA LEU A 29 -2.47 -4.07 -5.46
C LEU A 29 -1.30 -3.11 -5.64
N PRO A 30 -1.54 -1.83 -5.95
CA PRO A 30 -0.49 -0.84 -5.98
C PRO A 30 -0.06 -0.43 -4.56
N ILE A 31 1.24 -0.24 -4.34
CA ILE A 31 1.80 0.36 -3.13
C ILE A 31 2.79 1.44 -3.54
N ASN A 32 2.76 2.58 -2.86
CA ASN A 32 3.67 3.68 -3.12
C ASN A 32 4.87 3.64 -2.16
N SER A 33 6.07 3.76 -2.71
CA SER A 33 7.30 4.09 -1.99
C SER A 33 7.59 5.58 -2.25
N TYR A 34 7.37 6.44 -1.25
CA TYR A 34 7.38 7.89 -1.44
C TYR A 34 7.88 8.62 -0.20
N LYS A 35 8.88 9.50 -0.37
CA LYS A 35 9.45 10.35 0.68
C LYS A 35 9.85 9.62 1.98
N GLY A 36 10.33 8.38 1.88
CA GLY A 36 10.71 7.57 3.05
C GLY A 36 9.54 6.87 3.74
N TYR A 37 8.38 6.81 3.08
CA TYR A 37 7.20 6.09 3.52
C TYR A 37 6.79 5.04 2.48
N ILE A 38 6.30 3.91 2.96
CA ILE A 38 5.63 2.91 2.15
C ILE A 38 4.15 3.00 2.49
N CYS A 39 3.32 3.36 1.52
CA CYS A 39 1.92 3.66 1.79
C CYS A 39 0.95 3.20 0.70
N SER A 40 -0.28 2.94 1.13
CA SER A 40 -1.46 2.76 0.30
C SER A 40 -2.51 3.80 0.69
N ILE A 41 -3.33 4.20 -0.28
CA ILE A 41 -4.37 5.21 -0.09
C ILE A 41 -5.71 4.57 -0.42
N ILE A 42 -6.62 4.55 0.55
CA ILE A 42 -7.97 3.99 0.42
C ILE A 42 -8.98 5.15 0.51
N PRO A 43 -9.83 5.37 -0.51
CA PRO A 43 -10.95 6.31 -0.38
C PRO A 43 -12.01 5.73 0.56
N LEU A 44 -12.41 6.46 1.60
CA LEU A 44 -13.42 6.03 2.57
C LEU A 44 -14.83 6.55 2.26
N SER A 45 -14.96 7.62 1.48
CA SER A 45 -16.25 8.22 1.11
C SER A 45 -16.39 8.36 -0.40
N HIS A 46 -17.62 8.24 -0.90
CA HIS A 46 -18.01 8.54 -2.29
C HIS A 46 -18.73 9.90 -2.41
N SER A 47 -18.67 10.75 -1.38
CA SER A 47 -19.41 12.02 -1.29
C SER A 47 -18.50 13.24 -1.40
N GLU A 48 -19.10 14.44 -1.52
CA GLU A 48 -18.44 15.73 -1.74
C GLU A 48 -17.34 16.09 -0.72
N LYS A 49 -17.29 15.41 0.44
CA LYS A 49 -16.16 15.46 1.37
C LYS A 49 -15.35 14.17 1.23
N GLU A 50 -14.41 14.18 0.30
CA GLU A 50 -13.48 13.08 0.08
C GLU A 50 -12.57 12.92 1.32
N THR A 51 -12.80 11.83 2.05
CA THR A 51 -11.93 11.35 3.13
C THR A 51 -11.11 10.19 2.62
N TYR A 52 -9.79 10.29 2.76
CA TYR A 52 -8.84 9.25 2.42
C TYR A 52 -8.21 8.68 3.68
N LEU A 53 -7.98 7.38 3.68
CA LEU A 53 -7.17 6.70 4.67
C LEU A 53 -5.81 6.36 4.06
N MET A 54 -4.73 6.87 4.64
CA MET A 54 -3.38 6.47 4.32
C MET A 54 -2.93 5.37 5.27
N ILE A 55 -2.79 4.16 4.76
CA ILE A 55 -2.14 3.05 5.47
C ILE A 55 -0.65 3.14 5.20
N TYR A 56 0.19 3.19 6.22
CA TYR A 56 1.62 3.39 5.99
C TYR A 56 2.55 2.77 7.03
N THR A 57 3.81 2.67 6.64
CA THR A 57 4.96 2.50 7.55
C THR A 57 6.14 3.34 7.03
N LYS A 58 7.14 3.59 7.88
CA LYS A 58 8.39 4.25 7.47
C LYS A 58 9.30 3.24 6.78
N GLY A 59 9.88 3.64 5.66
CA GLY A 59 10.78 2.80 4.88
C GLY A 59 10.80 3.14 3.40
N THR A 60 11.57 2.38 2.64
CA THR A 60 11.66 2.50 1.19
C THR A 60 11.70 1.12 0.57
N LEU A 61 10.96 0.95 -0.52
CA LEU A 61 11.03 -0.22 -1.39
C LEU A 61 11.45 0.18 -2.78
N GLU A 62 12.19 -0.70 -3.44
CA GLU A 62 12.47 -0.58 -4.87
C GLU A 62 11.21 -0.83 -5.70
N ASN A 63 11.13 -0.17 -6.86
CA ASN A 63 10.08 -0.46 -7.83
C ASN A 63 10.16 -1.92 -8.31
N GLY A 64 9.00 -2.52 -8.52
CA GLY A 64 8.89 -3.91 -8.98
C GLY A 64 7.63 -4.59 -8.46
N ILE A 65 7.56 -5.90 -8.67
CA ILE A 65 6.47 -6.75 -8.22
C ILE A 65 6.95 -7.56 -7.03
N LEU A 66 6.21 -7.51 -5.93
CA LEU A 66 6.46 -8.34 -4.76
C LEU A 66 5.34 -9.36 -4.61
N GLU A 67 5.69 -10.65 -4.59
CA GLU A 67 4.77 -11.71 -4.19
C GLU A 67 4.75 -11.80 -2.67
N PHE A 68 3.57 -11.75 -2.06
CA PHE A 68 3.37 -11.83 -0.62
C PHE A 68 2.62 -13.10 -0.22
N ASP A 69 3.18 -13.79 0.77
CA ASP A 69 2.57 -14.96 1.38
C ASP A 69 1.95 -14.60 2.73
N VAL A 70 0.61 -14.59 2.78
CA VAL A 70 -0.18 -14.22 3.97
C VAL A 70 0.06 -15.17 5.14
N ASN A 71 0.34 -16.45 4.89
CA ASN A 71 0.50 -17.44 5.95
C ASN A 71 1.83 -17.28 6.68
N THR A 72 2.89 -17.02 5.92
CA THR A 72 4.24 -16.82 6.48
C THR A 72 4.54 -15.36 6.81
N LYS A 73 3.72 -14.42 6.31
CA LYS A 73 3.91 -12.97 6.38
C LYS A 73 5.25 -12.53 5.79
N THR A 74 5.63 -13.13 4.66
CA THR A 74 6.88 -12.80 3.97
C THR A 74 6.61 -12.39 2.53
N TYR A 75 7.52 -11.61 1.94
CA TYR A 75 7.48 -11.26 0.52
C TYR A 75 8.82 -11.50 -0.17
N LYS A 76 8.76 -11.64 -1.50
CA LYS A 76 9.93 -11.70 -2.38
C LYS A 76 9.68 -10.92 -3.66
N LYS A 77 10.75 -10.41 -4.27
CA LYS A 77 10.69 -9.78 -5.60
C LYS A 77 10.52 -10.84 -6.68
N VAL A 78 9.65 -10.58 -7.64
CA VAL A 78 9.37 -11.46 -8.78
C VAL A 78 9.34 -10.64 -10.07
N GLU A 79 9.63 -11.29 -11.20
CA GLU A 79 9.61 -10.66 -12.54
C GLU A 79 8.18 -10.61 -13.14
N SER A 80 7.31 -11.53 -12.72
CA SER A 80 5.98 -11.74 -13.28
C SER A 80 4.99 -12.20 -12.22
N ILE A 81 3.70 -12.00 -12.51
CA ILE A 81 2.59 -12.52 -11.71
C ILE A 81 2.19 -13.86 -12.31
N GLU A 82 2.39 -14.94 -11.56
CA GLU A 82 2.21 -16.31 -12.08
C GLU A 82 1.06 -17.07 -11.41
N ARG A 83 0.68 -16.68 -10.18
CA ARG A 83 -0.31 -17.40 -9.38
C ARG A 83 -1.50 -16.52 -9.03
N SER A 84 -2.71 -17.03 -9.14
CA SER A 84 -3.91 -16.29 -8.72
C SER A 84 -4.22 -16.42 -7.23
N ASP A 85 -3.63 -17.39 -6.54
CA ASP A 85 -3.84 -17.66 -5.11
C ASP A 85 -2.91 -16.88 -4.17
N LYS A 86 -2.00 -16.06 -4.74
CA LYS A 86 -1.06 -15.21 -4.01
C LYS A 86 -1.41 -13.74 -4.19
N ASN A 87 -1.06 -12.92 -3.19
CA ASN A 87 -1.16 -11.48 -3.27
C ASN A 87 0.12 -10.90 -3.87
N TYR A 88 -0.02 -9.92 -4.74
CA TYR A 88 1.06 -9.23 -5.41
C TYR A 88 0.95 -7.74 -5.15
N PHE A 89 2.06 -7.13 -4.75
CA PHE A 89 2.17 -5.70 -4.56
C PHE A 89 3.05 -5.10 -5.64
N VAL A 90 2.49 -4.18 -6.42
CA VAL A 90 3.23 -3.43 -7.44
C VAL A 90 3.75 -2.16 -6.79
N ILE A 91 5.05 -2.13 -6.52
CA ILE A 91 5.72 -1.00 -5.88
C ILE A 91 5.99 0.07 -6.93
N MET A 92 5.50 1.28 -6.66
CA MET A 92 5.70 2.45 -7.49
C MET A 92 6.29 3.58 -6.66
N SER A 93 7.15 4.38 -7.29
CA SER A 93 7.72 5.58 -6.68
C SER A 93 7.21 6.82 -7.42
N PRO A 94 6.01 7.34 -7.08
CA PRO A 94 5.43 8.46 -7.80
C PRO A 94 6.31 9.71 -7.64
N LYS A 95 6.47 10.49 -8.72
CA LYS A 95 7.19 11.78 -8.67
C LYS A 95 6.52 12.78 -7.73
N ARG A 96 5.18 12.75 -7.66
CA ARG A 96 4.36 13.60 -6.78
C ARG A 96 3.10 12.85 -6.38
N ASN A 97 2.74 12.92 -5.10
CA ASN A 97 1.49 12.36 -4.59
C ASN A 97 0.88 13.32 -3.57
N THR A 98 -0.13 14.08 -3.99
CA THR A 98 -0.71 15.17 -3.19
C THR A 98 -1.50 14.67 -1.97
N ILE A 99 -2.04 13.45 -2.02
CA ILE A 99 -2.74 12.86 -0.88
C ILE A 99 -1.72 12.43 0.17
N ALA A 100 -0.65 11.75 -0.24
CA ALA A 100 0.45 11.38 0.65
C ALA A 100 1.16 12.61 1.21
N ASP A 101 1.38 13.66 0.40
CA ASP A 101 1.94 14.94 0.86
C ASP A 101 1.09 15.53 2.01
N ALA A 102 -0.22 15.64 1.81
CA ALA A 102 -1.14 16.17 2.83
C ALA A 102 -1.24 15.29 4.09
N ALA A 103 -1.03 13.98 3.96
CA ALA A 103 -0.99 13.08 5.10
C ALA A 103 0.31 13.26 5.91
N ILE A 104 1.46 13.27 5.21
CA ILE A 104 2.79 13.39 5.81
C ILE A 104 2.95 14.73 6.55
N GLU A 105 2.35 15.82 6.05
CA GLU A 105 2.36 17.13 6.72
C GLU A 105 1.73 17.11 8.13
N LYS A 106 0.90 16.10 8.45
CA LYS A 106 0.23 15.95 9.76
C LYS A 106 0.96 14.99 10.72
N LEU A 107 2.01 14.29 10.27
CA LEU A 107 2.80 13.33 11.05
C LEU A 107 3.90 14.02 11.88
#